data_AF-A0A931CX90-F1
#
_entry.id   AF-A0A931CX90-F1
#
_cell.length_a   1.000
_cell.length_b   1.000
_cell.length_c   1.000
_cell.angle_alpha   90.00
_cell.angle_beta   90.00
_cell.angle_gamma   90.00
#
_symmetry.space_group_name_H-M   'P 1'
#
loop_
_entity.id
_entity.type
_entity.pdbx_description
1 polymer ?
#
loop_
_entity_poly.entity_id
_entity_poly.type
_entity_poly.pdbx_seq_one_letter_code
_entity_poly.pdbx_strand_id
1 'polypeptide(L)'
;AAAVLKELGHDPAQKADVLVWGDGSEADTIARTLAKNGHTTVCFGRGTAADGLTVLDPGKILSVDGTAGRFLVRYEKEGARTTLTSRAIIAAPAPEYRTAADHATLSGALDLTAFASTPADQLPGQTAILLDYFAPETKAGSRLALNTALEARNAGRKITVIMNKMLVHGARGQQMYDQARKAGVKFLRYNAQKDIQIQKTDSGFSLILDEATLPGTSVTLHCDQLVIPKVPVPGPGIDNAARLLRQEKDREGFLQSPNVRHRLTHSPRKGIYFAGPAHDDVDDTDLSAELDGIMADLDFPGPAQNTGVEINQKKCAQCLTCLRICPHQAIFLNAKDRPEIVPNACFGCHLCVVNCPALAIESASCTPDRIAAQAEKGQVVVLACQRSAALAAGSLALPDPIRLISVSCASSAGVNLMLKLLVNGAAKVIVAGCHDGNCRSMNGSTKARKEVSRLQTLPGITPDQVTWHSVAANEPQRFARIISNTRIL
;
A
#
# COMPACT_ATOMS: atom_id res chain seq x y z
N ALA A 1 -3.64 3.54 -38.67
CA ALA A 1 -3.98 4.12 -37.35
C ALA A 1 -5.47 4.01 -37.05
N ALA A 2 -6.36 4.71 -37.78
CA ALA A 2 -7.82 4.67 -37.51
C ALA A 2 -8.43 3.25 -37.60
N ALA A 3 -8.01 2.45 -38.59
CA ALA A 3 -8.44 1.05 -38.70
C ALA A 3 -8.00 0.21 -37.49
N VAL A 4 -6.74 0.32 -37.06
CA VAL A 4 -6.20 -0.35 -35.86
C VAL A 4 -6.92 0.11 -34.59
N LEU A 5 -7.20 1.40 -34.44
CA LEU A 5 -7.97 1.93 -33.31
C LEU A 5 -9.39 1.35 -33.30
N LYS A 6 -10.05 1.27 -34.45
CA LYS A 6 -11.37 0.65 -34.59
C LYS A 6 -11.34 -0.86 -34.30
N GLU A 7 -10.29 -1.56 -34.75
CA GLU A 7 -10.07 -3.00 -34.50
C GLU A 7 -9.76 -3.31 -33.03
N LEU A 8 -9.11 -2.36 -32.33
CA LEU A 8 -8.90 -2.41 -30.88
C LEU A 8 -10.14 -1.98 -30.08
N GLY A 9 -11.24 -1.61 -30.75
CA GLY A 9 -12.47 -1.12 -30.13
C GLY A 9 -12.33 0.24 -29.46
N HIS A 10 -11.40 1.07 -29.91
CA HIS A 10 -11.18 2.39 -29.32
C HIS A 10 -12.33 3.34 -29.66
N ASP A 11 -13.06 3.73 -28.62
CA ASP A 11 -14.08 4.76 -28.69
C ASP A 11 -13.64 6.01 -27.89
N PRO A 12 -13.25 7.11 -28.54
CA PRO A 12 -12.86 8.35 -27.88
C PRO A 12 -14.04 9.08 -27.22
N ALA A 13 -15.30 8.72 -27.54
CA ALA A 13 -16.48 9.27 -26.89
C ALA A 13 -16.71 8.63 -25.51
N GLN A 14 -16.18 7.42 -25.27
CA GLN A 14 -16.35 6.75 -23.99
C GLN A 14 -15.38 7.31 -22.94
N LYS A 15 -15.92 8.17 -22.06
CA LYS A 15 -15.17 8.85 -21.01
C LYS A 15 -15.88 8.69 -19.67
N ALA A 16 -15.10 8.43 -18.64
CA ALA A 16 -15.48 8.57 -17.24
C ALA A 16 -14.62 9.67 -16.62
N ASP A 17 -15.15 10.39 -15.65
CA ASP A 17 -14.29 11.19 -14.79
C ASP A 17 -13.45 10.25 -13.92
N VAL A 18 -14.13 9.36 -13.19
CA VAL A 18 -13.48 8.41 -12.27
C VAL A 18 -13.87 6.98 -12.62
N LEU A 19 -12.88 6.09 -12.62
CA LEU A 19 -13.08 4.66 -12.71
C LEU A 19 -12.92 4.03 -11.34
N VAL A 20 -13.92 3.30 -10.88
CA VAL A 20 -13.85 2.47 -9.67
C VAL A 20 -13.66 1.03 -10.08
N TRP A 21 -12.68 0.34 -9.49
CA TRP A 21 -12.42 -1.06 -9.77
C TRP A 21 -12.54 -1.88 -8.49
N GLY A 22 -13.63 -2.62 -8.35
CA GLY A 22 -13.85 -3.53 -7.24
C GLY A 22 -15.22 -4.20 -7.28
N ASP A 23 -15.30 -5.43 -6.78
CA ASP A 23 -16.48 -6.29 -6.84
C ASP A 23 -17.19 -6.47 -5.48
N GLY A 24 -16.72 -5.77 -4.44
CA GLY A 24 -17.32 -5.73 -3.11
C GLY A 24 -18.32 -4.59 -2.89
N SER A 25 -18.93 -4.56 -1.71
CA SER A 25 -19.87 -3.53 -1.25
C SER A 25 -19.22 -2.15 -1.14
N GLU A 26 -17.95 -2.09 -0.74
CA GLU A 26 -17.18 -0.88 -0.57
C GLU A 26 -16.98 -0.18 -1.92
N ALA A 27 -16.70 -0.93 -2.97
CA ALA A 27 -16.60 -0.40 -4.33
C ALA A 27 -17.93 0.18 -4.84
N ASP A 28 -19.06 -0.44 -4.52
CA ASP A 28 -20.39 0.11 -4.85
C ASP A 28 -20.64 1.42 -4.08
N THR A 29 -20.33 1.44 -2.77
CA THR A 29 -20.43 2.64 -1.93
C THR A 29 -19.57 3.78 -2.47
N ILE A 30 -18.30 3.51 -2.81
CA ILE A 30 -17.38 4.47 -3.43
C ILE A 30 -17.99 5.04 -4.71
N ALA A 31 -18.43 4.16 -5.62
CA ALA A 31 -18.92 4.57 -6.93
C ALA A 31 -20.21 5.41 -6.86
N ARG A 32 -21.13 5.05 -5.97
CA ARG A 32 -22.36 5.84 -5.74
C ARG A 32 -22.06 7.18 -5.10
N THR A 33 -21.14 7.24 -4.14
CA THR A 33 -20.76 8.49 -3.49
C THR A 33 -20.12 9.46 -4.48
N LEU A 34 -19.24 8.98 -5.35
CA LEU A 34 -18.64 9.81 -6.41
C LEU A 34 -19.68 10.35 -7.39
N ALA A 35 -20.60 9.48 -7.87
CA ALA A 35 -21.66 9.88 -8.78
C ALA A 35 -22.60 10.94 -8.15
N LYS A 36 -22.97 10.78 -6.88
CA LYS A 36 -23.77 11.76 -6.13
C LYS A 36 -23.07 13.12 -5.98
N ASN A 37 -21.74 13.14 -5.99
CA ASN A 37 -20.94 14.37 -5.90
C ASN A 37 -20.55 14.92 -7.29
N GLY A 38 -21.19 14.46 -8.37
CA GLY A 38 -21.05 15.05 -9.70
C GLY A 38 -19.93 14.45 -10.56
N HIS A 39 -19.21 13.43 -10.09
CA HIS A 39 -18.21 12.72 -10.89
C HIS A 39 -18.89 11.67 -11.76
N THR A 40 -18.80 11.80 -13.09
CA THR A 40 -19.21 10.73 -14.01
C THR A 40 -18.36 9.48 -13.73
N THR A 41 -18.99 8.42 -13.22
CA THR A 41 -18.29 7.27 -12.66
C THR A 41 -18.59 6.00 -13.45
N VAL A 42 -17.54 5.23 -13.73
CA VAL A 42 -17.67 3.85 -14.24
C VAL A 42 -17.11 2.90 -13.19
N CYS A 43 -17.95 1.99 -12.69
CA CYS A 43 -17.55 0.97 -11.73
C CYS A 43 -17.44 -0.39 -12.41
N PHE A 44 -16.26 -0.99 -12.39
CA PHE A 44 -16.05 -2.40 -12.71
C PHE A 44 -16.30 -3.22 -11.45
N GLY A 45 -17.55 -3.68 -11.28
CA GLY A 45 -18.05 -4.25 -10.03
C GLY A 45 -19.43 -4.90 -10.15
N ARG A 46 -20.05 -5.21 -9.01
CA ARG A 46 -21.35 -5.92 -8.92
C ARG A 46 -22.53 -5.04 -8.49
N GLY A 47 -22.31 -3.73 -8.38
CA GLY A 47 -23.32 -2.75 -7.98
C GLY A 47 -24.45 -2.57 -9.00
N THR A 48 -25.35 -1.63 -8.72
CA THR A 48 -26.42 -1.25 -9.65
C THR A 48 -26.17 0.12 -10.24
N ALA A 49 -26.43 0.26 -11.55
CA ALA A 49 -26.33 1.53 -12.25
C ALA A 49 -27.24 2.59 -11.62
N ALA A 50 -26.82 3.85 -11.70
CA ALA A 50 -27.55 5.01 -11.21
C ALA A 50 -27.22 6.22 -12.09
N ASP A 51 -27.89 7.34 -11.85
CA ASP A 51 -27.54 8.57 -12.56
C ASP A 51 -26.07 8.96 -12.27
N GLY A 52 -25.32 9.27 -13.33
CA GLY A 52 -23.87 9.49 -13.25
C GLY A 52 -23.02 8.24 -12.96
N LEU A 53 -23.60 7.04 -12.80
CA LEU A 53 -22.90 5.78 -12.51
C LEU A 53 -23.22 4.68 -13.52
N THR A 54 -22.22 4.27 -14.28
CA THR A 54 -22.28 3.06 -15.11
C THR A 54 -21.60 1.89 -14.40
N VAL A 55 -22.24 0.73 -14.35
CA VAL A 55 -21.63 -0.50 -13.80
C VAL A 55 -21.31 -1.48 -14.92
N LEU A 56 -20.08 -2.02 -14.88
CA LEU A 56 -19.53 -2.99 -15.81
C LEU A 56 -18.97 -4.20 -15.05
N ASP A 57 -18.81 -5.31 -15.75
CA ASP A 57 -18.30 -6.57 -15.17
C ASP A 57 -16.82 -6.46 -14.75
N PRO A 58 -16.47 -6.74 -13.47
CA PRO A 58 -15.12 -6.58 -12.94
C PRO A 58 -14.06 -7.49 -13.59
N GLY A 59 -14.45 -8.64 -14.15
CA GLY A 59 -13.54 -9.64 -14.68
C GLY A 59 -12.97 -9.33 -16.07
N LYS A 60 -13.31 -8.17 -16.64
CA LYS A 60 -13.09 -7.90 -18.07
C LYS A 60 -12.08 -6.81 -18.38
N ILE A 61 -11.37 -6.26 -17.40
CA ILE A 61 -10.26 -5.33 -17.69
C ILE A 61 -9.05 -6.10 -18.24
N LEU A 62 -8.60 -5.70 -19.42
CA LEU A 62 -7.49 -6.33 -20.15
C LEU A 62 -6.17 -5.55 -19.99
N SER A 63 -6.23 -4.22 -20.02
CA SER A 63 -5.06 -3.36 -19.76
C SER A 63 -5.46 -1.99 -19.22
N VAL A 64 -4.55 -1.39 -18.46
CA VAL A 64 -4.63 0.00 -18.01
C VAL A 64 -3.33 0.71 -18.41
N ASP A 65 -3.47 1.66 -19.33
CA ASP A 65 -2.38 2.44 -19.88
C ASP A 65 -2.59 3.93 -19.60
N GLY A 66 -1.56 4.75 -19.79
CA GLY A 66 -1.63 6.20 -19.57
C GLY A 66 -1.24 6.66 -18.16
N THR A 67 -1.64 7.88 -17.82
CA THR A 67 -1.20 8.61 -16.62
C THR A 67 -2.34 9.40 -16.00
N ALA A 68 -2.10 9.96 -14.79
CA ALA A 68 -2.99 10.92 -14.15
C ALA A 68 -3.59 11.90 -15.17
N GLY A 69 -4.91 12.02 -15.18
CA GLY A 69 -5.65 12.87 -16.10
C GLY A 69 -6.10 12.20 -17.40
N ARG A 70 -5.47 11.08 -17.79
CA ARG A 70 -5.78 10.37 -19.03
C ARG A 70 -5.31 8.93 -18.97
N PHE A 71 -6.04 8.10 -18.24
CA PHE A 71 -5.94 6.65 -18.33
C PHE A 71 -6.75 6.13 -19.51
N LEU A 72 -6.21 5.12 -20.18
CA LEU A 72 -6.91 4.34 -21.20
C LEU A 72 -7.07 2.93 -20.65
N VAL A 73 -8.31 2.51 -20.45
CA VAL A 73 -8.66 1.18 -19.96
C VAL A 73 -9.23 0.40 -21.12
N ARG A 74 -8.60 -0.74 -21.42
CA ARG A 74 -9.09 -1.69 -22.41
C ARG A 74 -9.83 -2.78 -21.66
N TYR A 75 -11.05 -3.09 -22.08
CA TYR A 75 -11.88 -4.08 -21.41
C TYR A 75 -12.76 -4.82 -22.41
N GLU A 76 -13.31 -5.95 -22.00
CA GLU A 76 -14.28 -6.71 -22.77
C GLU A 76 -15.71 -6.39 -22.31
N LYS A 77 -16.62 -6.24 -23.25
CA LYS A 77 -18.06 -6.11 -23.00
C LYS A 77 -18.81 -6.93 -24.03
N GLU A 78 -19.65 -7.85 -23.59
CA GLU A 78 -20.45 -8.72 -24.48
C GLU A 78 -19.61 -9.44 -25.55
N GLY A 79 -18.39 -9.87 -25.20
CA GLY A 79 -17.46 -10.55 -26.11
C GLY A 79 -16.72 -9.63 -27.10
N ALA A 80 -17.00 -8.32 -27.08
CA ALA A 80 -16.28 -7.33 -27.86
C ALA A 80 -15.25 -6.60 -27.00
N ARG A 81 -14.06 -6.34 -27.58
CA ARG A 81 -13.04 -5.48 -26.96
C ARG A 81 -13.43 -4.04 -27.18
N THR A 82 -13.38 -3.24 -26.13
CA THR A 82 -13.68 -1.80 -26.16
C THR A 82 -12.72 -1.04 -25.25
N THR A 83 -12.79 0.29 -25.26
CA THR A 83 -11.95 1.15 -24.44
C THR A 83 -12.73 2.23 -23.73
N LEU A 84 -12.30 2.58 -22.52
CA LEU A 84 -12.78 3.70 -21.73
C LEU A 84 -11.59 4.59 -21.41
N THR A 85 -11.77 5.91 -21.49
CA THR A 85 -10.79 6.85 -20.91
C THR A 85 -11.28 7.37 -19.57
N SER A 86 -10.36 7.56 -18.62
CA SER A 86 -10.68 8.08 -17.29
C SER A 86 -9.62 9.05 -16.76
N ARG A 87 -10.02 10.03 -15.97
CA ARG A 87 -9.12 11.00 -15.32
C ARG A 87 -8.38 10.35 -14.16
N ALA A 88 -9.05 9.50 -13.39
CA ALA A 88 -8.52 8.84 -12.21
C ALA A 88 -9.08 7.43 -12.01
N ILE A 89 -8.32 6.57 -11.33
CA ILE A 89 -8.73 5.20 -10.99
C ILE A 89 -8.70 5.04 -9.47
N ILE A 90 -9.76 4.46 -8.90
CA ILE A 90 -9.82 4.04 -7.50
C ILE A 90 -9.91 2.52 -7.51
N ALA A 91 -8.88 1.84 -7.02
CA ALA A 91 -8.87 0.39 -6.87
C ALA A 91 -9.35 0.02 -5.47
N ALA A 92 -10.49 -0.66 -5.42
CA ALA A 92 -11.13 -1.18 -4.22
C ALA A 92 -11.61 -2.65 -4.41
N PRO A 93 -10.80 -3.58 -4.98
CA PRO A 93 -11.16 -4.99 -5.04
C PRO A 93 -11.38 -5.56 -3.64
N ALA A 94 -12.43 -6.37 -3.47
CA ALA A 94 -12.68 -7.00 -2.19
C ALA A 94 -11.63 -8.10 -1.92
N PRO A 95 -11.22 -8.30 -0.65
CA PRO A 95 -10.45 -9.47 -0.29
C PRO A 95 -11.31 -10.74 -0.35
N GLU A 96 -10.62 -11.88 -0.37
CA GLU A 96 -11.24 -13.15 -0.03
C GLU A 96 -11.17 -13.36 1.48
N TYR A 97 -11.94 -14.31 1.98
CA TYR A 97 -12.07 -14.55 3.41
C TYR A 97 -11.89 -16.03 3.72
N ARG A 98 -10.89 -16.37 4.54
CA ARG A 98 -10.73 -17.73 5.09
C ARG A 98 -11.62 -17.91 6.31
N THR A 99 -12.11 -19.13 6.52
CA THR A 99 -13.07 -19.42 7.58
C THR A 99 -12.59 -20.54 8.48
N ALA A 100 -13.23 -20.68 9.65
CA ALA A 100 -12.94 -21.80 10.55
C ALA A 100 -13.23 -23.18 9.94
N ALA A 101 -14.10 -23.26 8.91
CA ALA A 101 -14.39 -24.51 8.21
C ALA A 101 -13.17 -25.10 7.48
N ASP A 102 -12.16 -24.27 7.20
CA ASP A 102 -10.89 -24.71 6.60
C ASP A 102 -10.01 -25.52 7.58
N HIS A 103 -10.41 -25.58 8.87
CA HIS A 103 -9.70 -26.28 9.93
C HIS A 103 -10.53 -27.44 10.50
N ALA A 104 -10.01 -28.68 10.36
CA ALA A 104 -10.70 -29.90 10.75
C ALA A 104 -11.20 -29.91 12.21
N THR A 105 -10.41 -29.35 13.14
CA THR A 105 -10.73 -29.24 14.57
C THR A 105 -11.86 -28.28 14.88
N LEU A 106 -12.18 -27.36 13.97
CA LEU A 106 -13.22 -26.33 14.13
C LEU A 106 -14.41 -26.57 13.19
N SER A 107 -14.53 -27.78 12.64
CA SER A 107 -15.67 -28.17 11.81
C SER A 107 -16.99 -27.98 12.58
N GLY A 108 -17.83 -27.06 12.12
CA GLY A 108 -19.10 -26.70 12.78
C GLY A 108 -19.04 -25.43 13.63
N ALA A 109 -17.88 -24.77 13.76
CA ALA A 109 -17.82 -23.40 14.24
C ALA A 109 -18.52 -22.46 13.24
N LEU A 110 -19.22 -21.46 13.77
CA LEU A 110 -19.99 -20.51 12.97
C LEU A 110 -19.15 -19.27 12.70
N ASP A 111 -19.33 -18.71 11.51
CA ASP A 111 -18.75 -17.43 11.16
C ASP A 111 -19.39 -16.28 11.98
N LEU A 112 -18.58 -15.31 12.42
CA LEU A 112 -19.07 -14.17 13.18
C LEU A 112 -20.11 -13.35 12.42
N THR A 113 -19.95 -13.12 11.12
CA THR A 113 -20.95 -12.39 10.32
C THR A 113 -22.25 -13.17 10.18
N ALA A 114 -22.16 -14.50 9.99
CA ALA A 114 -23.33 -15.38 9.99
C ALA A 114 -24.05 -15.37 11.36
N PHE A 115 -23.30 -15.44 12.46
CA PHE A 115 -23.85 -15.35 13.81
C PHE A 115 -24.54 -14.00 14.06
N ALA A 116 -23.93 -12.90 13.63
CA ALA A 116 -24.51 -11.55 13.73
C ALA A 116 -25.82 -11.40 12.95
N SER A 117 -26.00 -12.18 11.88
CA SER A 117 -27.21 -12.17 11.06
C SER A 117 -28.30 -13.12 11.58
N THR A 118 -28.02 -13.88 12.65
CA THR A 118 -28.95 -14.88 13.19
C THR A 118 -30.02 -14.20 14.06
N PRO A 119 -31.32 -14.45 13.83
CA PRO A 119 -32.41 -13.93 14.66
C PRO A 119 -32.27 -14.30 16.15
N ALA A 120 -32.67 -13.38 17.04
CA ALA A 120 -32.45 -13.50 18.49
C ALA A 120 -33.09 -14.76 19.14
N ASP A 121 -34.21 -15.22 18.59
CA ASP A 121 -34.93 -16.43 18.99
C ASP A 121 -34.17 -17.72 18.63
N GLN A 122 -33.37 -17.69 17.57
CA GLN A 122 -32.58 -18.81 17.06
C GLN A 122 -31.16 -18.85 17.61
N LEU A 123 -30.75 -17.86 18.40
CA LEU A 123 -29.41 -17.82 18.98
C LEU A 123 -29.19 -18.99 19.96
N PRO A 124 -28.05 -19.69 19.88
CA PRO A 124 -27.61 -20.68 20.86
C PRO A 124 -27.63 -20.15 22.30
N GLY A 125 -27.86 -21.05 23.26
CA GLY A 125 -27.98 -20.70 24.67
C GLY A 125 -26.66 -20.22 25.27
N GLN A 126 -25.56 -20.91 24.96
CA GLN A 126 -24.21 -20.61 25.42
C GLN A 126 -23.22 -20.59 24.24
N THR A 127 -22.65 -19.41 23.98
CA THR A 127 -21.76 -19.17 22.82
C THR A 127 -20.40 -18.67 23.28
N ALA A 128 -19.35 -19.23 22.68
CA ALA A 128 -17.99 -18.70 22.78
C ALA A 128 -17.63 -17.98 21.47
N ILE A 129 -17.26 -16.70 21.55
CA ILE A 129 -16.68 -15.97 20.42
C ILE A 129 -15.16 -15.97 20.61
N LEU A 130 -14.44 -16.63 19.71
CA LEU A 130 -12.98 -16.74 19.75
C LEU A 130 -12.39 -15.80 18.69
N LEU A 131 -11.78 -14.73 19.18
CA LEU A 131 -11.11 -13.69 18.39
C LEU A 131 -9.63 -14.03 18.21
N ASP A 132 -8.95 -13.27 17.33
CA ASP A 132 -7.50 -13.29 17.06
C ASP A 132 -6.79 -14.67 16.93
N TYR A 133 -7.54 -15.75 16.73
CA TYR A 133 -6.99 -17.09 16.79
C TYR A 133 -6.13 -17.40 15.57
N PHE A 134 -6.61 -17.09 14.37
CA PHE A 134 -5.90 -17.42 13.12
C PHE A 134 -5.04 -16.28 12.57
N ALA A 135 -5.41 -15.04 12.88
CA ALA A 135 -4.74 -13.83 12.44
C ALA A 135 -4.97 -12.73 13.47
N PRO A 136 -4.15 -11.65 13.47
CA PRO A 136 -4.42 -10.48 14.30
C PRO A 136 -5.86 -9.98 14.13
N GLU A 137 -6.49 -9.58 15.23
CA GLU A 137 -7.85 -9.06 15.21
C GLU A 137 -7.93 -7.73 14.45
N THR A 138 -9.03 -7.53 13.72
CA THR A 138 -9.31 -6.31 12.97
C THR A 138 -10.20 -5.35 13.77
N LYS A 139 -10.15 -4.07 13.41
CA LYS A 139 -11.05 -3.03 13.92
C LYS A 139 -12.50 -3.38 13.61
N ALA A 140 -12.78 -3.79 12.38
CA ALA A 140 -14.11 -4.20 11.96
C ALA A 140 -14.58 -5.47 12.71
N GLY A 141 -13.71 -6.48 12.82
CA GLY A 141 -13.99 -7.73 13.52
C GLY A 141 -14.28 -7.54 15.00
N SER A 142 -13.46 -6.75 15.72
CA SER A 142 -13.69 -6.42 17.13
C SER A 142 -15.00 -5.68 17.36
N ARG A 143 -15.36 -4.75 16.48
CA ARG A 143 -16.64 -4.01 16.58
C ARG A 143 -17.83 -4.91 16.36
N LEU A 144 -17.77 -5.76 15.33
CA LEU A 144 -18.82 -6.74 15.06
C LEU A 144 -18.97 -7.69 16.26
N ALA A 145 -17.87 -8.22 16.78
CA ALA A 145 -17.87 -9.12 17.93
C ALA A 145 -18.51 -8.48 19.17
N LEU A 146 -18.17 -7.23 19.47
CA LEU A 146 -18.76 -6.48 20.59
C LEU A 146 -20.26 -6.24 20.40
N ASN A 147 -20.65 -5.78 19.22
CA ASN A 147 -22.05 -5.49 18.94
C ASN A 147 -22.90 -6.77 19.05
N THR A 148 -22.47 -7.83 18.37
CA THR A 148 -23.16 -9.11 18.36
C THR A 148 -23.17 -9.77 19.75
N ALA A 149 -22.08 -9.66 20.52
CA ALA A 149 -22.07 -10.14 21.90
C ALA A 149 -23.09 -9.40 22.77
N LEU A 150 -23.16 -8.07 22.66
CA LEU A 150 -24.11 -7.25 23.41
C LEU A 150 -25.57 -7.58 23.04
N GLU A 151 -25.88 -7.67 21.75
CA GLU A 151 -27.22 -8.02 21.26
C GLU A 151 -27.66 -9.40 21.76
N ALA A 152 -26.79 -10.42 21.62
CA ALA A 152 -27.08 -11.76 22.09
C ALA A 152 -27.23 -11.84 23.63
N ARG A 153 -26.45 -11.05 24.39
CA ARG A 153 -26.63 -10.94 25.85
C ARG A 153 -27.96 -10.31 26.21
N ASN A 154 -28.38 -9.26 25.51
CA ASN A 154 -29.66 -8.60 25.74
C ASN A 154 -30.85 -9.53 25.39
N ALA A 155 -30.65 -10.47 24.46
CA ALA A 155 -31.57 -11.56 24.18
C ALA A 155 -31.53 -12.71 25.22
N GLY A 156 -30.81 -12.55 26.34
CA GLY A 156 -30.75 -13.51 27.43
C GLY A 156 -29.77 -14.68 27.23
N ARG A 157 -28.92 -14.64 26.19
CA ARG A 157 -27.95 -15.72 25.91
C ARG A 157 -26.69 -15.58 26.75
N LYS A 158 -25.97 -16.68 26.97
CA LYS A 158 -24.68 -16.70 27.68
C LYS A 158 -23.53 -16.53 26.69
N ILE A 159 -22.94 -15.33 26.63
CA ILE A 159 -21.80 -15.04 25.74
C ILE A 159 -20.50 -14.95 26.53
N THR A 160 -19.47 -15.64 26.03
CA THR A 160 -18.08 -15.49 26.44
C THR A 160 -17.23 -15.12 25.24
N VAL A 161 -16.48 -14.03 25.32
CA VAL A 161 -15.49 -13.61 24.33
C VAL A 161 -14.12 -14.06 24.81
N ILE A 162 -13.38 -14.78 23.96
CA ILE A 162 -12.04 -15.28 24.21
C ILE A 162 -11.10 -14.59 23.21
N MET A 163 -10.05 -13.95 23.69
CA MET A 163 -9.17 -13.12 22.86
C MET A 163 -7.74 -13.04 23.41
N ASN A 164 -6.74 -12.79 22.58
CA ASN A 164 -5.40 -12.40 23.00
C ASN A 164 -5.41 -10.93 23.42
N LYS A 165 -6.01 -10.09 22.58
CA LYS A 165 -6.21 -8.66 22.82
C LYS A 165 -7.59 -8.25 22.34
N MET A 166 -8.30 -7.51 23.18
CA MET A 166 -9.51 -6.84 22.73
C MET A 166 -9.13 -5.53 22.03
N LEU A 167 -9.30 -5.46 20.71
CA LEU A 167 -8.99 -4.25 19.95
C LEU A 167 -10.13 -3.24 20.08
N VAL A 168 -9.99 -2.35 21.07
CA VAL A 168 -10.97 -1.30 21.36
C VAL A 168 -10.53 0.00 20.69
N HIS A 169 -11.20 0.38 19.61
CA HIS A 169 -10.81 1.55 18.82
C HIS A 169 -11.72 2.77 19.05
N GLY A 170 -11.12 3.86 19.54
CA GLY A 170 -11.78 5.16 19.73
C GLY A 170 -12.84 5.16 20.84
N ALA A 171 -13.47 6.32 21.05
CA ALA A 171 -14.48 6.49 22.10
C ALA A 171 -15.68 5.54 21.94
N ARG A 172 -16.16 5.36 20.70
CA ARG A 172 -17.27 4.44 20.40
C ARG A 172 -16.92 2.99 20.74
N GLY A 173 -15.72 2.53 20.36
CA GLY A 173 -15.27 1.18 20.70
C GLY A 173 -15.22 0.97 22.21
N GLN A 174 -14.70 1.95 22.95
CA GLN A 174 -14.63 1.88 24.42
C GLN A 174 -16.02 1.80 25.06
N GLN A 175 -16.96 2.63 24.58
CA GLN A 175 -18.35 2.59 25.04
C GLN A 175 -19.00 1.21 24.79
N MET A 176 -18.78 0.61 23.61
CA MET A 176 -19.30 -0.72 23.28
C MET A 176 -18.71 -1.79 24.19
N TYR A 177 -17.41 -1.75 24.46
CA TYR A 177 -16.75 -2.68 25.38
C TYR A 177 -17.31 -2.57 26.81
N ASP A 178 -17.45 -1.34 27.31
CA ASP A 178 -17.99 -1.09 28.66
C ASP A 178 -19.46 -1.54 28.78
N GLN A 179 -20.26 -1.30 27.74
CA GLN A 179 -21.65 -1.76 27.68
C GLN A 179 -21.73 -3.29 27.67
N ALA A 180 -20.93 -3.96 26.84
CA ALA A 180 -20.86 -5.42 26.78
C ALA A 180 -20.49 -6.02 28.15
N ARG A 181 -19.48 -5.46 28.84
CA ARG A 181 -19.10 -5.89 30.19
C ARG A 181 -20.21 -5.69 31.21
N LYS A 182 -20.86 -4.52 31.20
CA LYS A 182 -22.00 -4.22 32.11
C LYS A 182 -23.20 -5.14 31.87
N ALA A 183 -23.44 -5.53 30.61
CA ALA A 183 -24.49 -6.49 30.24
C ALA A 183 -24.15 -7.95 30.61
N GLY A 184 -22.95 -8.22 31.15
CA GLY A 184 -22.54 -9.55 31.60
C GLY A 184 -21.93 -10.44 30.51
N VAL A 185 -21.41 -9.85 29.41
CA VAL A 185 -20.49 -10.57 28.52
C VAL A 185 -19.23 -10.92 29.32
N LYS A 186 -18.84 -12.20 29.33
CA LYS A 186 -17.58 -12.64 29.94
C LYS A 186 -16.44 -12.45 28.95
N PHE A 187 -15.29 -12.00 29.42
CA PHE A 187 -14.08 -11.84 28.61
C PHE A 187 -12.96 -12.68 29.23
N LEU A 188 -12.33 -13.54 28.44
CA LEU A 188 -11.22 -14.39 28.87
C LEU A 188 -10.03 -14.19 27.93
N ARG A 189 -8.81 -14.17 28.48
CA ARG A 189 -7.62 -13.87 27.70
C ARG A 189 -6.68 -15.06 27.55
N TYR A 190 -6.06 -15.19 26.39
CA TYR A 190 -4.96 -16.14 26.11
C TYR A 190 -3.70 -15.41 25.61
N ASN A 191 -2.52 -16.05 25.61
CA ASN A 191 -1.28 -15.43 25.10
C ASN A 191 -0.83 -16.01 23.75
N ALA A 192 -1.07 -17.29 23.50
CA ALA A 192 -0.75 -17.97 22.27
C ALA A 192 -1.77 -19.09 21.99
N GLN A 193 -1.91 -19.52 20.73
CA GLN A 193 -2.86 -20.57 20.36
C GLN A 193 -2.70 -21.86 21.19
N LYS A 194 -1.47 -22.23 21.58
CA LYS A 194 -1.19 -23.41 22.41
C LYS A 194 -1.85 -23.38 23.79
N ASP A 195 -2.23 -22.20 24.26
CA ASP A 195 -2.89 -21.98 25.55
C ASP A 195 -4.40 -22.31 25.48
N ILE A 196 -4.91 -22.64 24.28
CA ILE A 196 -6.30 -23.02 24.06
C ILE A 196 -6.35 -24.41 23.44
N GLN A 197 -7.03 -25.33 24.10
CA GLN A 197 -7.36 -26.64 23.57
C GLN A 197 -8.85 -26.68 23.24
N ILE A 198 -9.19 -27.01 22.00
CA ILE A 198 -10.56 -27.01 21.51
C ILE A 198 -10.93 -28.43 21.09
N GLN A 199 -12.01 -28.95 21.64
CA GLN A 199 -12.57 -30.25 21.30
C GLN A 199 -14.03 -30.13 20.91
N LYS A 200 -14.40 -30.71 19.77
CA LYS A 200 -15.80 -30.86 19.38
C LYS A 200 -16.46 -31.97 20.20
N THR A 201 -17.66 -31.72 20.65
CA THR A 201 -18.50 -32.65 21.42
C THR A 201 -19.84 -32.86 20.71
N ASP A 202 -20.62 -33.85 21.13
CA ASP A 202 -21.91 -34.15 20.48
C ASP A 202 -22.93 -32.98 20.56
N SER A 203 -22.80 -32.13 21.58
CA SER A 203 -23.70 -31.00 21.84
C SER A 203 -23.06 -29.61 21.64
N GLY A 204 -21.89 -29.52 20.98
CA GLY A 204 -21.19 -28.25 20.78
C GLY A 204 -19.67 -28.37 20.90
N PHE A 205 -19.04 -27.49 21.68
CA PHE A 205 -17.59 -27.42 21.87
C PHE A 205 -17.20 -27.38 23.35
N SER A 206 -16.07 -27.99 23.68
CA SER A 206 -15.37 -27.82 24.94
C SER A 206 -14.02 -27.15 24.69
N LEU A 207 -13.75 -26.10 25.47
CA LEU A 207 -12.51 -25.34 25.41
C LEU A 207 -11.82 -25.41 26.78
N ILE A 208 -10.54 -25.75 26.79
CA ILE A 208 -9.68 -25.60 27.96
C ILE A 208 -8.73 -24.45 27.65
N LEU A 209 -8.82 -23.38 28.43
CA LEU A 209 -8.07 -22.15 28.24
C LEU A 209 -7.15 -21.92 29.45
N ASP A 210 -5.86 -21.78 29.21
CA ASP A 210 -4.93 -21.23 30.21
C ASP A 210 -5.06 -19.70 30.22
N GLU A 211 -5.64 -19.16 31.29
CA GLU A 211 -6.03 -17.75 31.34
C GLU A 211 -4.80 -16.85 31.57
N ALA A 212 -4.58 -15.92 30.64
CA ALA A 212 -3.37 -15.11 30.56
C ALA A 212 -3.20 -14.06 31.67
N THR A 213 -4.30 -13.55 32.23
CA THR A 213 -4.35 -12.60 33.36
C THR A 213 -4.28 -13.27 34.73
N LEU A 214 -4.57 -14.58 34.82
CA LEU A 214 -4.55 -15.37 36.05
C LEU A 214 -3.56 -16.55 35.91
N PRO A 215 -2.25 -16.33 36.10
CA PRO A 215 -1.23 -17.37 35.93
C PRO A 215 -1.52 -18.64 36.73
N GLY A 216 -1.39 -19.80 36.08
CA GLY A 216 -1.66 -21.11 36.69
C GLY A 216 -3.14 -21.47 36.80
N THR A 217 -4.04 -20.64 36.27
CA THR A 217 -5.49 -20.92 36.22
C THR A 217 -5.89 -21.39 34.83
N SER A 218 -6.36 -22.63 34.74
CA SER A 218 -7.01 -23.15 33.54
C SER A 218 -8.53 -23.10 33.70
N VAL A 219 -9.22 -22.60 32.69
CA VAL A 219 -10.67 -22.45 32.65
C VAL A 219 -11.24 -23.42 31.63
N THR A 220 -12.10 -24.33 32.07
CA THR A 220 -12.88 -25.20 31.18
C THR A 220 -14.21 -24.53 30.86
N LEU A 221 -14.49 -24.35 29.58
CA LEU A 221 -15.74 -23.79 29.06
C LEU A 221 -16.42 -24.81 28.15
N HIS A 222 -17.72 -24.98 28.32
CA HIS A 222 -18.58 -25.67 27.37
C HIS A 222 -19.45 -24.64 26.67
N CYS A 223 -19.63 -24.76 25.36
CA CYS A 223 -20.55 -23.90 24.61
C CYS A 223 -21.27 -24.70 23.54
N ASP A 224 -22.52 -24.34 23.30
CA ASP A 224 -23.36 -24.92 22.25
C ASP A 224 -22.80 -24.54 20.87
N GLN A 225 -22.27 -23.31 20.76
CA GLN A 225 -21.69 -22.78 19.53
C GLN A 225 -20.36 -22.07 19.79
N LEU A 226 -19.37 -22.43 18.98
CA LEU A 226 -18.13 -21.67 18.82
C LEU A 226 -18.29 -20.74 17.61
N VAL A 227 -17.96 -19.47 17.77
CA VAL A 227 -18.04 -18.43 16.74
C VAL A 227 -16.65 -17.86 16.51
N ILE A 228 -16.24 -17.76 15.25
CA ILE A 228 -14.90 -17.31 14.85
C ILE A 228 -15.04 -16.32 13.68
N PRO A 229 -14.35 -15.17 13.71
CA PRO A 229 -14.36 -14.23 12.60
C PRO A 229 -13.62 -14.78 11.37
N LYS A 230 -14.01 -14.33 10.18
CA LYS A 230 -13.24 -14.63 8.97
C LYS A 230 -11.93 -13.84 8.97
N VAL A 231 -10.91 -14.43 8.36
CA VAL A 231 -9.62 -13.77 8.15
C VAL A 231 -9.57 -13.23 6.72
N PRO A 232 -9.41 -11.91 6.52
CA PRO A 232 -9.22 -11.35 5.18
C PRO A 232 -7.89 -11.83 4.60
N VAL A 233 -7.91 -12.23 3.35
CA VAL A 233 -6.72 -12.66 2.60
C VAL A 233 -6.78 -12.06 1.19
N PRO A 234 -5.62 -11.80 0.57
CA PRO A 234 -5.61 -11.27 -0.79
C PRO A 234 -6.19 -12.30 -1.76
N GLY A 235 -7.16 -11.85 -2.57
CA GLY A 235 -7.77 -12.65 -3.63
C GLY A 235 -7.25 -12.30 -5.03
N PRO A 236 -7.69 -13.03 -6.07
CA PRO A 236 -7.31 -12.80 -7.46
C PRO A 236 -7.65 -11.38 -7.97
N GLY A 237 -8.69 -10.74 -7.40
CA GLY A 237 -9.06 -9.36 -7.71
C GLY A 237 -7.94 -8.36 -7.36
N ILE A 238 -7.34 -8.51 -6.18
CA ILE A 238 -6.21 -7.70 -5.71
C ILE A 238 -4.98 -7.95 -6.58
N ASP A 239 -4.68 -9.21 -6.89
CA ASP A 239 -3.55 -9.57 -7.76
C ASP A 239 -3.68 -9.00 -9.17
N ASN A 240 -4.88 -9.06 -9.74
CA ASN A 240 -5.17 -8.50 -11.06
C ASN A 240 -5.07 -6.97 -11.06
N ALA A 241 -5.59 -6.30 -10.03
CA ALA A 241 -5.46 -4.86 -9.86
C ALA A 241 -3.98 -4.45 -9.75
N ALA A 242 -3.21 -5.10 -8.87
CA ALA A 242 -1.79 -4.85 -8.71
C ALA A 242 -1.02 -5.02 -10.04
N ARG A 243 -1.28 -6.10 -10.78
CA ARG A 243 -0.63 -6.39 -12.07
C ARG A 243 -0.96 -5.35 -13.14
N LEU A 244 -2.23 -5.06 -13.37
CA LEU A 244 -2.66 -4.19 -14.47
C LEU A 244 -2.39 -2.71 -14.18
N LEU A 245 -2.53 -2.28 -12.91
CA LEU A 245 -2.15 -0.94 -12.48
C LEU A 245 -0.63 -0.79 -12.29
N ARG A 246 0.10 -1.91 -12.33
CA ARG A 246 1.54 -2.07 -12.02
C ARG A 246 1.93 -1.43 -10.68
N GLN A 247 1.20 -1.84 -9.64
CA GLN A 247 1.43 -1.45 -8.26
C GLN A 247 2.13 -2.58 -7.51
N GLU A 248 2.89 -2.20 -6.48
CA GLU A 248 3.49 -3.16 -5.56
C GLU A 248 2.45 -3.59 -4.53
N LYS A 249 2.62 -4.82 -4.04
CA LYS A 249 1.85 -5.35 -2.93
C LYS A 249 2.67 -5.29 -1.66
N ASP A 250 2.01 -5.24 -0.52
CA ASP A 250 2.67 -5.31 0.77
C ASP A 250 3.13 -6.75 1.07
N ARG A 251 3.59 -6.99 2.31
CA ARG A 251 4.08 -8.30 2.72
C ARG A 251 2.97 -9.33 2.91
N GLU A 252 1.74 -8.88 3.10
CA GLU A 252 0.55 -9.71 3.29
C GLU A 252 -0.15 -9.99 1.95
N GLY A 253 0.20 -9.24 0.91
CA GLY A 253 -0.28 -9.39 -0.46
C GLY A 253 -1.37 -8.40 -0.86
N PHE A 254 -1.64 -7.37 -0.07
CA PHE A 254 -2.59 -6.28 -0.37
C PHE A 254 -1.93 -5.13 -1.14
N LEU A 255 -2.71 -4.18 -1.67
CA LEU A 255 -2.17 -3.03 -2.39
C LEU A 255 -1.39 -2.11 -1.43
N GLN A 256 -0.13 -1.80 -1.76
CA GLN A 256 0.71 -1.01 -0.86
C GLN A 256 0.61 0.50 -1.16
N SER A 257 0.01 1.24 -0.24
CA SER A 257 0.05 2.71 -0.26
C SER A 257 1.48 3.23 -0.07
N PRO A 258 1.86 4.38 -0.66
CA PRO A 258 3.25 4.81 -0.78
C PRO A 258 3.89 5.23 0.55
N ASN A 259 3.08 5.44 1.60
CA ASN A 259 3.55 5.76 2.93
C ASN A 259 2.45 5.48 3.98
N VAL A 260 2.84 4.82 5.08
CA VAL A 260 1.92 4.40 6.17
C VAL A 260 1.47 5.55 7.10
N ARG A 261 2.02 6.76 6.98
CA ARG A 261 1.69 7.92 7.84
C ARG A 261 0.99 9.06 7.10
N HIS A 262 1.20 9.17 5.80
CA HIS A 262 0.65 10.22 4.96
C HIS A 262 0.24 9.60 3.64
N ARG A 263 -0.94 9.96 3.10
CA ARG A 263 -1.42 9.47 1.79
C ARG A 263 -1.82 8.00 1.80
N LEU A 264 -2.65 7.62 2.78
CA LEU A 264 -3.16 6.25 2.94
C LEU A 264 -3.90 5.75 1.70
N THR A 265 -4.53 6.64 0.94
CA THR A 265 -5.33 6.28 -0.24
C THR A 265 -4.63 6.47 -1.58
N HIS A 266 -3.40 7.02 -1.63
CA HIS A 266 -2.73 7.18 -2.93
C HIS A 266 -2.00 5.91 -3.34
N SER A 267 -1.70 5.79 -4.63
CA SER A 267 -0.69 4.87 -5.11
C SER A 267 0.63 5.58 -5.48
N PRO A 268 1.73 4.83 -5.65
CA PRO A 268 2.95 5.32 -6.30
C PRO A 268 2.79 5.87 -7.73
N ARG A 269 1.62 5.70 -8.38
CA ARG A 269 1.25 6.34 -9.65
C ARG A 269 0.18 7.40 -9.40
N LYS A 270 0.48 8.66 -9.75
CA LYS A 270 -0.48 9.76 -9.63
C LYS A 270 -1.76 9.44 -10.40
N GLY A 271 -2.90 9.84 -9.85
CA GLY A 271 -4.22 9.59 -10.43
C GLY A 271 -4.75 8.16 -10.21
N ILE A 272 -3.99 7.30 -9.53
CA ILE A 272 -4.48 6.00 -9.05
C ILE A 272 -4.51 6.05 -7.52
N TYR A 273 -5.66 5.67 -6.96
CA TYR A 273 -5.96 5.63 -5.54
C TYR A 273 -6.34 4.21 -5.12
N PHE A 274 -6.19 3.92 -3.85
CA PHE A 274 -6.67 2.74 -3.15
C PHE A 274 -7.71 3.18 -2.14
N ALA A 275 -8.74 2.36 -1.95
CA ALA A 275 -9.74 2.58 -0.92
C ALA A 275 -10.28 1.23 -0.45
N GLY A 276 -10.75 1.19 0.77
CA GLY A 276 -11.39 -0.02 1.28
C GLY A 276 -10.40 -1.12 1.70
N PRO A 277 -10.91 -2.35 1.89
CA PRO A 277 -10.14 -3.50 2.34
C PRO A 277 -9.08 -4.00 1.33
N ALA A 278 -8.94 -3.33 0.19
CA ALA A 278 -7.93 -3.62 -0.81
C ALA A 278 -6.50 -3.26 -0.37
N HIS A 279 -6.36 -2.35 0.61
CA HIS A 279 -5.06 -1.86 1.08
C HIS A 279 -4.94 -1.68 2.60
N ASP A 280 -6.05 -1.65 3.36
CA ASP A 280 -6.03 -1.50 4.81
C ASP A 280 -7.28 -2.10 5.46
N ASP A 281 -7.25 -2.34 6.77
CA ASP A 281 -8.44 -2.74 7.53
C ASP A 281 -9.30 -1.51 7.85
N VAL A 282 -10.42 -1.38 7.13
CA VAL A 282 -11.29 -0.21 7.22
C VAL A 282 -12.69 -0.57 7.68
N ASP A 283 -13.30 0.35 8.45
CA ASP A 283 -14.75 0.37 8.67
C ASP A 283 -15.42 1.48 7.86
N ASP A 284 -16.76 1.59 7.95
CA ASP A 284 -17.53 2.61 7.22
C ASP A 284 -17.06 4.06 7.48
N THR A 285 -16.58 4.35 8.69
CA THR A 285 -16.08 5.69 9.04
C THR A 285 -14.74 5.95 8.39
N ASP A 286 -13.86 4.95 8.38
CA ASP A 286 -12.57 5.04 7.70
C ASP A 286 -12.76 5.18 6.18
N LEU A 287 -13.63 4.35 5.57
CA LEU A 287 -13.95 4.41 4.15
C LEU A 287 -14.50 5.78 3.74
N SER A 288 -15.37 6.37 4.57
CA SER A 288 -15.88 7.74 4.33
C SER A 288 -14.73 8.76 4.36
N ALA A 289 -13.83 8.67 5.34
CA ALA A 289 -12.68 9.58 5.43
C ALA A 289 -11.69 9.41 4.26
N GLU A 290 -11.49 8.17 3.80
CA GLU A 290 -10.70 7.87 2.59
C GLU A 290 -11.31 8.52 1.36
N LEU A 291 -12.63 8.37 1.20
CA LEU A 291 -13.38 8.97 0.10
C LEU A 291 -13.31 10.49 0.11
N ASP A 292 -13.48 11.13 1.27
CA ASP A 292 -13.37 12.58 1.42
C ASP A 292 -11.98 13.07 0.99
N GLY A 293 -10.93 12.34 1.38
CA GLY A 293 -9.55 12.65 0.97
C GLY A 293 -9.34 12.49 -0.54
N ILE A 294 -9.83 11.41 -1.13
CA ILE A 294 -9.74 11.17 -2.58
C ILE A 294 -10.51 12.24 -3.35
N MET A 295 -11.73 12.59 -2.92
CA MET A 295 -12.53 13.63 -3.56
C MET A 295 -11.86 15.00 -3.49
N ALA A 296 -11.28 15.36 -2.35
CA ALA A 296 -10.52 16.61 -2.22
C ALA A 296 -9.37 16.70 -3.24
N ASP A 297 -8.64 15.60 -3.47
CA ASP A 297 -7.59 15.55 -4.49
C ASP A 297 -8.13 15.59 -5.92
N LEU A 298 -9.32 15.03 -6.16
CA LEU A 298 -9.98 15.06 -7.46
C LEU A 298 -10.51 16.47 -7.78
N ASP A 299 -11.09 17.17 -6.82
CA ASP A 299 -11.67 18.49 -7.02
C ASP A 299 -10.60 19.59 -7.03
N PHE A 300 -9.53 19.40 -6.25
CA PHE A 300 -8.45 20.37 -6.09
C PHE A 300 -7.08 19.74 -6.34
N PRO A 301 -6.76 19.30 -7.58
CA PRO A 301 -5.54 18.55 -7.90
C PRO A 301 -4.21 19.31 -7.73
N GLY A 302 -4.24 20.55 -7.22
CA GLY A 302 -3.09 21.44 -7.09
C GLY A 302 -2.50 21.86 -8.43
N PRO A 303 -1.50 22.78 -8.42
CA PRO A 303 -0.84 23.19 -9.65
C PRO A 303 -0.05 22.03 -10.26
N ALA A 304 -0.05 21.97 -11.60
CA ALA A 304 0.77 21.06 -12.38
C ALA A 304 2.25 21.13 -11.93
N GLN A 305 2.78 20.02 -11.42
CA GLN A 305 4.16 19.97 -10.96
C GLN A 305 5.08 19.61 -12.12
N ASN A 306 5.81 20.60 -12.65
CA ASN A 306 6.92 20.32 -13.56
C ASN A 306 8.17 19.99 -12.74
N THR A 307 8.59 18.72 -12.80
CA THR A 307 9.83 18.26 -12.14
C THR A 307 11.12 18.73 -12.81
N GLY A 308 11.03 19.39 -13.97
CA GLY A 308 12.18 19.86 -14.74
C GLY A 308 12.99 18.75 -15.40
N VAL A 309 12.42 17.55 -15.52
CA VAL A 309 13.05 16.40 -16.18
C VAL A 309 12.57 16.33 -17.63
N GLU A 310 13.49 16.48 -18.57
CA GLU A 310 13.17 16.58 -20.00
C GLU A 310 14.06 15.66 -20.84
N ILE A 311 13.55 15.23 -22.01
CA ILE A 311 14.30 14.38 -22.94
C ILE A 311 14.70 15.21 -24.15
N ASN A 312 16.02 15.40 -24.31
CA ASN A 312 16.59 15.98 -25.51
C ASN A 312 16.42 15.02 -26.70
N GLN A 313 15.42 15.29 -27.53
CA GLN A 313 15.05 14.44 -28.65
C GLN A 313 16.15 14.35 -29.74
N LYS A 314 17.07 15.32 -29.80
CA LYS A 314 18.19 15.28 -30.75
C LYS A 314 19.27 14.28 -30.32
N LYS A 315 19.51 14.14 -29.00
CA LYS A 315 20.46 13.17 -28.43
C LYS A 315 19.84 11.78 -28.25
N CYS A 316 18.52 11.70 -28.12
CA CYS A 316 17.83 10.46 -27.79
C CYS A 316 17.93 9.42 -28.92
N ALA A 317 18.60 8.30 -28.61
CA ALA A 317 18.74 7.13 -29.48
C ALA A 317 17.54 6.16 -29.42
N GLN A 318 16.41 6.56 -28.83
CA GLN A 318 15.17 5.76 -28.76
C GLN A 318 15.32 4.34 -28.15
N CYS A 319 16.31 4.09 -27.28
CA CYS A 319 16.53 2.76 -26.67
C CYS A 319 15.44 2.30 -25.68
N LEU A 320 14.54 3.20 -25.28
CA LEU A 320 13.43 3.00 -24.34
C LEU A 320 13.81 2.53 -22.93
N THR A 321 15.07 2.70 -22.52
CA THR A 321 15.49 2.39 -21.15
C THR A 321 14.71 3.20 -20.13
N CYS A 322 14.49 4.49 -20.40
CA CYS A 322 13.71 5.36 -19.53
C CYS A 322 12.26 4.88 -19.32
N LEU A 323 11.62 4.38 -20.38
CA LEU A 323 10.27 3.82 -20.35
C LEU A 323 10.20 2.61 -19.42
N ARG A 324 11.15 1.68 -19.54
CA ARG A 324 11.18 0.42 -18.75
C ARG A 324 11.48 0.64 -17.27
N ILE A 325 12.35 1.61 -16.95
CA ILE A 325 12.81 1.79 -15.58
C ILE A 325 11.92 2.70 -14.74
N CYS A 326 11.08 3.55 -15.36
CA CYS A 326 10.26 4.52 -14.63
C CYS A 326 9.23 3.82 -13.75
N PRO A 327 9.37 3.85 -12.40
CA PRO A 327 8.44 3.17 -11.51
C PRO A 327 7.04 3.81 -11.53
N HIS A 328 6.97 5.10 -11.88
CA HIS A 328 5.74 5.88 -11.88
C HIS A 328 4.99 5.86 -13.21
N GLN A 329 5.57 5.21 -14.24
CA GLN A 329 5.06 5.20 -15.62
C GLN A 329 4.75 6.60 -16.15
N ALA A 330 5.63 7.55 -15.86
CA ALA A 330 5.50 8.93 -16.31
C ALA A 330 6.00 9.14 -17.76
N ILE A 331 6.40 8.07 -18.46
CA ILE A 331 7.02 8.15 -19.78
C ILE A 331 6.15 7.37 -20.76
N PHE A 332 5.87 7.96 -21.92
CA PHE A 332 5.09 7.35 -23.00
C PHE A 332 5.79 7.54 -24.35
N LEU A 333 5.32 6.86 -25.38
CA LEU A 333 5.76 7.07 -26.76
C LEU A 333 4.84 8.09 -27.42
N ASN A 334 5.41 9.17 -27.93
CA ASN A 334 4.65 10.16 -28.70
C ASN A 334 4.39 9.69 -30.13
N ALA A 335 3.76 10.54 -30.95
CA ALA A 335 3.39 10.21 -32.33
C ALA A 335 4.56 9.86 -33.27
N LYS A 336 5.81 10.07 -32.84
CA LYS A 336 7.04 9.70 -33.59
C LYS A 336 7.77 8.52 -32.95
N ASP A 337 7.07 7.73 -32.13
CA ASP A 337 7.60 6.61 -31.34
C ASP A 337 8.79 7.02 -30.44
N ARG A 338 8.84 8.29 -30.04
CA ARG A 338 9.88 8.82 -29.16
C ARG A 338 9.40 8.89 -27.72
N PRO A 339 10.25 8.52 -26.74
CA PRO A 339 9.89 8.64 -25.34
C PRO A 339 9.71 10.11 -24.96
N GLU A 340 8.64 10.39 -24.23
CA GLU A 340 8.26 11.71 -23.73
C GLU A 340 7.78 11.59 -22.29
N ILE A 341 8.14 12.56 -21.44
CA ILE A 341 7.79 12.58 -20.02
C ILE A 341 6.51 13.39 -19.86
N VAL A 342 5.49 12.83 -19.21
CA VAL A 342 4.33 13.59 -18.75
C VAL A 342 4.73 14.31 -17.45
N PRO A 343 4.84 15.65 -17.43
CA PRO A 343 5.36 16.38 -16.26
C PRO A 343 4.55 16.09 -14.99
N ASN A 344 3.21 16.11 -15.12
CA ASN A 344 2.31 15.87 -13.99
C ASN A 344 2.43 14.45 -13.42
N ALA A 345 2.78 13.44 -14.22
CA ALA A 345 2.97 12.08 -13.74
C ALA A 345 4.36 11.85 -13.12
N CYS A 346 5.34 12.72 -13.43
CA CYS A 346 6.69 12.58 -12.93
C CYS A 346 6.77 12.91 -11.43
N PHE A 347 7.55 12.11 -10.69
CA PHE A 347 7.85 12.34 -9.27
C PHE A 347 9.26 12.91 -9.04
N GLY A 348 10.01 13.20 -10.10
CA GLY A 348 11.36 13.76 -9.99
C GLY A 348 12.36 12.84 -9.30
N CYS A 349 12.22 11.51 -9.46
CA CYS A 349 13.14 10.55 -8.83
C CYS A 349 14.49 10.43 -9.55
N HIS A 350 14.62 11.01 -10.75
CA HIS A 350 15.82 11.03 -11.60
C HIS A 350 16.42 9.66 -11.96
N LEU A 351 15.69 8.57 -11.78
CA LEU A 351 16.15 7.24 -12.20
C LEU A 351 16.38 7.18 -13.73
N CYS A 352 15.51 7.83 -14.52
CA CYS A 352 15.68 7.92 -15.97
C CYS A 352 16.89 8.76 -16.39
N VAL A 353 17.22 9.81 -15.64
CA VAL A 353 18.36 10.68 -15.90
C VAL A 353 19.66 9.88 -15.79
N VAL A 354 19.85 9.16 -14.69
CA VAL A 354 21.12 8.46 -14.41
C VAL A 354 21.31 7.17 -15.23
N ASN A 355 20.24 6.62 -15.80
CA ASN A 355 20.29 5.39 -16.61
C ASN A 355 20.14 5.65 -18.11
N CYS A 356 20.10 6.91 -18.56
CA CYS A 356 20.07 7.19 -19.99
C CYS A 356 21.45 6.94 -20.60
N PRO A 357 21.63 5.92 -21.46
CA PRO A 357 22.95 5.63 -22.03
C PRO A 357 23.45 6.74 -22.97
N ALA A 358 22.51 7.44 -23.63
CA ALA A 358 22.82 8.55 -24.52
C ALA A 358 22.98 9.90 -23.77
N LEU A 359 22.84 9.92 -22.44
CA LEU A 359 22.82 11.15 -21.63
C LEU A 359 21.87 12.22 -22.20
N ALA A 360 20.77 11.76 -22.78
CA ALA A 360 19.78 12.60 -23.47
C ALA A 360 18.69 13.13 -22.53
N ILE A 361 18.64 12.64 -21.28
CA ILE A 361 17.63 13.06 -20.30
C ILE A 361 18.31 14.01 -19.33
N GLU A 362 17.78 15.23 -19.24
CA GLU A 362 18.37 16.33 -18.50
C GLU A 362 17.44 16.73 -17.34
N SER A 363 18.04 17.11 -16.21
CA SER A 363 17.33 17.73 -15.09
C SER A 363 18.24 18.77 -14.45
N ALA A 364 17.77 20.01 -14.38
CA ALA A 364 18.54 21.11 -13.79
C ALA A 364 18.94 20.85 -12.33
N SER A 365 18.16 20.05 -11.62
CA SER A 365 18.38 19.70 -10.21
C SER A 365 19.26 18.46 -9.99
N CYS A 366 19.61 17.72 -11.05
CA CYS A 366 20.27 16.42 -10.91
C CYS A 366 21.27 16.13 -12.04
N THR A 367 22.34 16.93 -12.13
CA THR A 367 23.52 16.60 -12.95
C THR A 367 24.66 16.09 -12.06
N PRO A 368 25.37 15.01 -12.46
CA PRO A 368 26.49 14.49 -11.67
C PRO A 368 27.53 15.57 -11.34
N ASP A 369 27.78 16.47 -12.29
CA ASP A 369 28.76 17.54 -12.15
C ASP A 369 28.37 18.56 -11.08
N ARG A 370 27.11 18.99 -11.05
CA ARG A 370 26.61 19.91 -10.01
C ARG A 370 26.56 19.27 -8.64
N ILE A 371 26.25 17.98 -8.56
CA ILE A 371 26.21 17.27 -7.28
C ILE A 371 27.65 17.05 -6.77
N ALA A 372 28.56 16.60 -7.64
CA ALA A 372 29.95 16.34 -7.27
C ALA A 372 30.72 17.62 -6.89
N ALA A 373 30.37 18.76 -7.49
CA ALA A 373 30.97 20.06 -7.15
C ALA A 373 30.64 20.57 -5.73
N GLN A 374 29.67 19.95 -5.03
CA GLN A 374 29.33 20.30 -3.65
C GLN A 374 30.22 19.61 -2.61
N ALA A 375 31.13 18.74 -3.04
CA ALA A 375 32.05 18.00 -2.18
C ALA A 375 33.49 18.51 -2.37
N GLU A 376 34.24 18.55 -1.28
CA GLU A 376 35.65 18.90 -1.25
C GLU A 376 36.52 17.67 -1.00
N LYS A 377 37.82 17.81 -1.28
CA LYS A 377 38.81 16.74 -1.09
C LYS A 377 38.92 16.35 0.39
N GLY A 378 38.96 15.05 0.66
CA GLY A 378 39.07 14.49 2.02
C GLY A 378 37.74 14.35 2.76
N GLN A 379 36.62 14.84 2.20
CA GLN A 379 35.32 14.73 2.86
C GLN A 379 34.72 13.33 2.77
N VAL A 380 33.94 12.97 3.78
CA VAL A 380 32.99 11.85 3.72
C VAL A 380 31.67 12.40 3.17
N VAL A 381 31.33 12.01 1.95
CA VAL A 381 30.15 12.54 1.25
C VAL A 381 28.96 11.63 1.46
N VAL A 382 27.86 12.16 2.01
CA VAL A 382 26.61 11.44 2.22
C VAL A 382 25.57 11.87 1.18
N LEU A 383 25.31 11.02 0.20
CA LEU A 383 24.22 11.18 -0.76
C LEU A 383 22.90 10.72 -0.12
N ALA A 384 22.17 11.68 0.45
CA ALA A 384 20.98 11.41 1.26
C ALA A 384 19.68 11.63 0.47
N CYS A 385 18.80 10.62 0.42
CA CYS A 385 17.46 10.78 -0.15
C CYS A 385 16.70 11.90 0.57
N GLN A 386 16.27 12.93 -0.18
CA GLN A 386 15.57 14.11 0.32
C GLN A 386 14.29 13.77 1.10
N ARG A 387 13.68 12.63 0.79
CA ARG A 387 12.41 12.17 1.39
C ARG A 387 12.60 11.19 2.55
N SER A 388 13.85 10.92 2.95
CA SER A 388 14.18 9.90 3.94
C SER A 388 15.40 10.34 4.75
N ALA A 389 16.60 9.85 4.40
CA ALA A 389 17.82 10.09 5.15
C ALA A 389 18.15 11.59 5.36
N ALA A 390 17.84 12.45 4.39
CA ALA A 390 18.09 13.90 4.55
C ALA A 390 17.20 14.52 5.64
N LEU A 391 15.95 14.06 5.77
CA LEU A 391 15.05 14.50 6.84
C LEU A 391 15.52 14.00 8.20
N ALA A 392 16.01 12.75 8.27
CA ALA A 392 16.58 12.20 9.50
C ALA A 392 17.84 12.95 9.95
N ALA A 393 18.63 13.46 9.00
CA ALA A 393 19.81 14.26 9.28
C ALA A 393 19.49 15.71 9.65
N GLY A 394 18.30 16.23 9.30
CA GLY A 394 17.95 17.64 9.44
C GLY A 394 17.94 18.17 10.87
N SER A 395 17.85 17.29 11.87
CA SER A 395 17.93 17.64 13.30
C SER A 395 19.31 17.43 13.92
N LEU A 396 20.33 17.03 13.14
CA LEU A 396 21.66 16.69 13.63
C LEU A 396 22.69 17.74 13.20
N ALA A 397 23.61 18.06 14.12
CA ALA A 397 24.87 18.71 13.76
C ALA A 397 25.83 17.62 13.24
N LEU A 398 26.21 17.71 11.96
CA LEU A 398 27.15 16.77 11.36
C LEU A 398 28.58 17.21 11.66
N PRO A 399 29.44 16.33 12.19
CA PRO A 399 30.84 16.68 12.45
C PRO A 399 31.63 16.79 11.14
N ASP A 400 32.67 17.61 11.13
CA ASP A 400 33.67 17.58 10.05
C ASP A 400 34.39 16.23 10.01
N PRO A 401 34.80 15.74 8.82
CA PRO A 401 34.70 16.33 7.48
C PRO A 401 33.48 15.78 6.69
N ILE A 402 32.31 15.69 7.31
CA ILE A 402 31.13 15.06 6.69
C ILE A 402 30.34 16.07 5.88
N ARG A 403 30.15 15.76 4.60
CA ARG A 403 29.36 16.57 3.67
C ARG A 403 28.08 15.85 3.28
N LEU A 404 26.94 16.28 3.83
CA LEU A 404 25.64 15.80 3.39
C LEU A 404 25.20 16.54 2.12
N ILE A 405 24.87 15.76 1.08
CA ILE A 405 24.29 16.26 -0.15
C ILE A 405 22.92 15.60 -0.34
N SER A 406 21.87 16.41 -0.28
CA SER A 406 20.50 15.95 -0.50
C SER A 406 20.27 15.68 -1.99
N VAL A 407 19.85 14.46 -2.31
CA VAL A 407 19.47 14.03 -3.66
C VAL A 407 17.98 13.70 -3.71
N SER A 408 17.32 13.94 -4.84
CA SER A 408 15.86 13.75 -4.96
C SER A 408 15.40 12.32 -4.65
N CYS A 409 16.25 11.34 -4.92
CA CYS A 409 16.08 9.95 -4.54
C CYS A 409 17.45 9.29 -4.38
N ALA A 410 17.58 8.30 -3.49
CA ALA A 410 18.81 7.54 -3.42
C ALA A 410 19.17 6.85 -4.75
N SER A 411 18.18 6.53 -5.59
CA SER A 411 18.42 5.96 -6.92
C SER A 411 19.10 6.90 -7.91
N SER A 412 19.17 8.20 -7.63
CA SER A 412 19.96 9.13 -8.45
C SER A 412 21.45 9.13 -8.08
N ALA A 413 21.84 8.42 -7.02
CA ALA A 413 23.23 8.09 -6.74
C ALA A 413 23.70 6.96 -7.67
N GLY A 414 23.77 7.24 -8.97
CA GLY A 414 24.28 6.31 -9.96
C GLY A 414 25.80 6.13 -9.87
N VAL A 415 26.31 5.06 -10.48
CA VAL A 415 27.76 4.72 -10.53
C VAL A 415 28.62 5.90 -10.96
N ASN A 416 28.23 6.62 -12.02
CA ASN A 416 29.01 7.76 -12.53
C ASN A 416 29.18 8.87 -11.49
N LEU A 417 28.14 9.17 -10.69
CA LEU A 417 28.23 10.20 -9.65
C LEU A 417 29.11 9.74 -8.50
N MET A 418 28.96 8.49 -8.05
CA MET A 418 29.78 7.93 -6.97
C MET A 418 31.27 7.89 -7.36
N LEU A 419 31.59 7.41 -8.57
CA LEU A 419 32.95 7.43 -9.09
C LEU A 419 33.50 8.84 -9.21
N LYS A 420 32.71 9.79 -9.72
CA LYS A 420 33.15 11.18 -9.88
C LYS A 420 33.48 11.83 -8.53
N LEU A 421 32.72 11.56 -7.48
CA LEU A 421 33.03 12.01 -6.12
C LEU A 421 34.36 11.45 -5.63
N LEU A 422 34.61 10.15 -5.83
CA LEU A 422 35.89 9.52 -5.45
C LEU A 422 37.07 10.11 -6.24
N VAL A 423 36.93 10.27 -7.55
CA VAL A 423 37.96 10.87 -8.43
C VAL A 423 38.26 12.32 -8.04
N ASN A 424 37.24 13.08 -7.62
CA ASN A 424 37.41 14.44 -7.10
C ASN A 424 38.04 14.47 -5.69
N GLY A 425 38.32 13.31 -5.09
CA GLY A 425 39.06 13.19 -3.83
C GLY A 425 38.20 13.05 -2.59
N ALA A 426 36.91 12.69 -2.70
CA ALA A 426 36.13 12.28 -1.53
C ALA A 426 36.77 11.06 -0.87
N ALA A 427 36.94 11.08 0.45
CA ALA A 427 37.52 9.97 1.21
C ALA A 427 36.60 8.74 1.21
N LYS A 428 35.28 8.99 1.24
CA LYS A 428 34.23 7.97 1.26
C LYS A 428 32.91 8.53 0.74
N VAL A 429 32.11 7.68 0.11
CA VAL A 429 30.74 8.01 -0.35
C VAL A 429 29.73 7.11 0.35
N ILE A 430 28.80 7.69 1.09
CA ILE A 430 27.71 6.98 1.76
C ILE A 430 26.42 7.28 1.00
N VAL A 431 25.75 6.26 0.49
CA VAL A 431 24.42 6.41 -0.10
C VAL A 431 23.37 6.02 0.95
N ALA A 432 22.49 6.95 1.29
CA ALA A 432 21.48 6.75 2.33
C ALA A 432 20.05 6.95 1.78
N GLY A 433 19.20 5.94 1.91
CA GLY A 433 17.84 5.95 1.36
C GLY A 433 16.78 5.30 2.24
N CYS A 434 15.58 5.12 1.69
CA CYS A 434 14.46 4.49 2.40
C CYS A 434 14.75 3.02 2.70
N HIS A 435 14.13 2.48 3.76
CA HIS A 435 14.02 1.03 3.96
C HIS A 435 13.32 0.35 2.78
N ASP A 436 13.62 -0.93 2.58
CA ASP A 436 12.96 -1.76 1.59
C ASP A 436 11.45 -1.82 1.87
N GLY A 437 10.63 -1.69 0.83
CA GLY A 437 9.17 -1.55 0.94
C GLY A 437 8.67 -0.12 1.21
N ASN A 438 9.52 0.77 1.74
CA ASN A 438 9.12 2.15 2.09
C ASN A 438 9.57 3.17 1.04
N CYS A 439 10.14 2.73 -0.08
CA CYS A 439 10.67 3.64 -1.08
C CYS A 439 9.54 4.27 -1.88
N ARG A 440 9.41 5.60 -1.82
CA ARG A 440 8.43 6.33 -2.66
C ARG A 440 8.64 6.09 -4.16
N SER A 441 9.86 5.75 -4.59
CA SER A 441 10.16 5.38 -5.98
C SER A 441 10.06 3.87 -6.22
N MET A 442 9.26 3.16 -5.41
CA MET A 442 9.00 1.72 -5.39
C MET A 442 10.27 0.90 -5.13
N ASN A 443 11.17 0.86 -6.10
CA ASN A 443 12.42 0.12 -6.06
C ASN A 443 13.69 1.00 -6.08
N GLY A 444 13.56 2.30 -5.84
CA GLY A 444 14.68 3.25 -5.88
C GLY A 444 15.81 2.90 -4.91
N SER A 445 15.48 2.61 -3.65
CA SER A 445 16.47 2.18 -2.64
C SER A 445 17.15 0.86 -3.01
N THR A 446 16.37 -0.12 -3.48
CA THR A 446 16.88 -1.41 -3.91
C THR A 446 17.85 -1.28 -5.09
N LYS A 447 17.53 -0.42 -6.06
CA LYS A 447 18.42 -0.10 -7.18
C LYS A 447 19.70 0.58 -6.72
N ALA A 448 19.60 1.59 -5.85
CA ALA A 448 20.77 2.29 -5.29
C ALA A 448 21.73 1.33 -4.57
N ARG A 449 21.19 0.45 -3.71
CA ARG A 449 21.96 -0.60 -3.03
C ARG A 449 22.67 -1.53 -4.02
N LYS A 450 22.00 -1.97 -5.09
CA LYS A 450 22.61 -2.80 -6.14
C LYS A 450 23.74 -2.07 -6.87
N GLU A 451 23.59 -0.79 -7.16
CA GLU A 451 24.65 0.02 -7.78
C GLU A 451 25.86 0.20 -6.85
N VAL A 452 25.63 0.41 -5.55
CA VAL A 452 26.72 0.43 -4.55
C VAL A 452 27.44 -0.92 -4.54
N SER A 453 26.72 -2.03 -4.41
CA SER A 453 27.33 -3.37 -4.42
C SER A 453 28.11 -3.66 -5.70
N ARG A 454 27.60 -3.23 -6.87
CA ARG A 454 28.30 -3.34 -8.14
C ARG A 454 29.61 -2.54 -8.13
N LEU A 455 29.59 -1.32 -7.60
CA LEU A 455 30.76 -0.46 -7.56
C LEU A 455 31.83 -1.00 -6.60
N GLN A 456 31.43 -1.64 -5.49
CA GLN A 456 32.34 -2.33 -4.57
C GLN A 456 33.10 -3.51 -5.20
N THR A 457 32.62 -4.05 -6.34
CA THR A 457 33.32 -5.12 -7.09
C THR A 457 34.31 -4.60 -8.13
N LEU A 458 34.37 -3.29 -8.35
CA LEU A 458 35.27 -2.72 -9.36
C LEU A 458 36.72 -2.69 -8.85
N PRO A 459 37.70 -3.05 -9.69
CA PRO A 459 39.12 -2.91 -9.33
C PRO A 459 39.46 -1.48 -8.94
N GLY A 460 40.23 -1.31 -7.87
CA GLY A 460 40.65 0.00 -7.36
C GLY A 460 39.66 0.68 -6.39
N ILE A 461 38.54 0.02 -6.08
CA ILE A 461 37.59 0.50 -5.07
C ILE A 461 37.53 -0.51 -3.92
N THR A 462 37.76 -0.03 -2.71
CA THR A 462 37.60 -0.85 -1.51
C THR A 462 36.12 -0.88 -1.10
N PRO A 463 35.61 -2.00 -0.55
CA PRO A 463 34.20 -2.09 -0.13
C PRO A 463 33.76 -0.98 0.85
N ASP A 464 34.68 -0.47 1.66
CA ASP A 464 34.41 0.59 2.63
C ASP A 464 34.40 2.00 2.04
N GLN A 465 34.92 2.21 0.83
CA GLN A 465 34.91 3.54 0.17
C GLN A 465 33.53 3.96 -0.31
N VAL A 466 32.65 3.00 -0.62
CA VAL A 466 31.25 3.31 -0.98
C VAL A 466 30.31 2.36 -0.25
N THR A 467 29.41 2.91 0.58
CA THR A 467 28.51 2.10 1.41
C THR A 467 27.04 2.50 1.21
N TRP A 468 26.14 1.54 1.46
CA TRP A 468 24.70 1.73 1.44
C TRP A 468 24.12 1.61 2.84
N HIS A 469 23.23 2.54 3.21
CA HIS A 469 22.47 2.46 4.45
C HIS A 469 21.01 2.83 4.24
N SER A 470 20.10 2.05 4.84
CA SER A 470 18.69 2.43 4.93
C SER A 470 18.42 3.23 6.22
N VAL A 471 17.72 4.36 6.05
CA VAL A 471 17.36 5.31 7.11
C VAL A 471 16.00 5.92 6.79
N ALA A 472 15.00 5.72 7.64
CA ALA A 472 13.70 6.40 7.56
C ALA A 472 13.79 7.83 8.11
N ALA A 473 12.86 8.69 7.69
CA ALA A 473 12.83 10.11 8.06
C ALA A 473 12.77 10.34 9.59
N ASN A 474 12.19 9.40 10.35
CA ASN A 474 12.06 9.46 11.80
C ASN A 474 13.17 8.72 12.56
N GLU A 475 14.31 8.41 11.92
CA GLU A 475 15.43 7.70 12.55
C GLU A 475 16.72 8.54 12.66
N PRO A 476 16.69 9.73 13.30
CA PRO A 476 17.90 10.56 13.45
C PRO A 476 19.01 9.83 14.22
N GLN A 477 18.65 9.05 15.25
CA GLN A 477 19.61 8.29 16.04
C GLN A 477 20.33 7.19 15.24
N ARG A 478 19.62 6.56 14.29
CA ARG A 478 20.23 5.59 13.37
C ARG A 478 21.21 6.28 12.43
N PHE A 479 20.80 7.43 11.87
CA PHE A 479 21.67 8.24 11.02
C PHE A 479 22.95 8.64 11.77
N ALA A 480 22.83 9.17 12.99
CA ALA A 480 23.97 9.55 13.83
C ALA A 480 24.93 8.38 14.08
N ARG A 481 24.43 7.17 14.35
CA ARG A 481 25.27 5.96 14.52
C ARG A 481 26.01 5.57 13.24
N ILE A 482 25.38 5.70 12.07
CA ILE A 482 26.05 5.42 10.79
C ILE A 482 27.23 6.37 10.59
N ILE A 483 26.99 7.65 10.88
CA ILE A 483 27.99 8.70 10.80
C ILE A 483 29.14 8.46 11.79
N SER A 484 28.84 8.22 13.08
CA SER A 484 29.87 8.02 14.11
C SER A 484 30.73 6.78 13.88
N ASN A 485 30.16 5.74 13.27
CA ASN A 485 30.88 4.49 12.97
C ASN A 485 31.71 4.57 11.69
N THR A 486 31.61 5.68 10.94
CA THR A 486 32.39 5.86 9.73
C THR A 486 33.83 6.20 10.10
N ARG A 487 34.71 5.19 10.00
CA ARG A 487 36.16 5.40 10.10
C ARG A 487 36.65 6.21 8.91
N ILE A 488 37.33 7.33 9.19
CA ILE A 488 38.08 8.10 8.21
C ILE A 488 39.47 7.45 8.21
N LEU A 489 39.80 6.72 7.14
CA LEU A 489 41.11 6.09 6.96
C LEU A 489 42.14 7.10 6.47
#